data_AF-A0A511X5T0-F1
#
_entry.id   AF-A0A511X5T0-F1
#
_cell.length_a   1.000
_cell.length_b   1.000
_cell.length_c   1.000
_cell.angle_alpha   90.00
_cell.angle_beta   90.00
_cell.angle_gamma   90.00
#
_symmetry.space_group_name_H-M   'P 1'
#
loop_
_entity.id
_entity.type
_entity.pdbx_description
1 polymer ?
#
loop_
_entity_poly.entity_id
_entity_poly.type
_entity_poly.pdbx_seq_one_letter_code
_entity_poly.pdbx_strand_id
1 'polypeptide(L)'
;MASGQWDAQLPRWDSAFCPGVLGLEEPFQGIVLKHLDRAARAVIPELPATCKTKNAFIIFSENGSAMFDAIDKGVPTLGDGYDSSHVSKQDFEPPDRRIVAQLRQDRPVRWYRSTSLQYSNGAWGDASAQSAKFDNKGTLLRTTFSIVIVDQNLAAGASWGQLADYVAFVVLATPALGENFNQNSIMSLYDEGRFQSKAPSLMTPLDDAVLRALYAADPAQDAHAEQTQIAASVSNDVMHKARATH
;
A
#
# COMPACT_ATOMS: atom_id res chain seq x y z
N MET A 1 7.58 21.35 12.46
CA MET A 1 8.25 21.23 11.15
C MET A 1 8.56 19.76 10.95
N ALA A 2 7.78 19.06 10.14
CA ALA A 2 7.97 17.64 9.86
C ALA A 2 9.09 17.49 8.82
N SER A 3 10.31 17.28 9.29
CA SER A 3 11.40 16.78 8.47
C SER A 3 11.13 15.32 8.12
N GLY A 4 11.06 14.98 6.82
CA GLY A 4 11.33 13.62 6.35
C GLY A 4 10.27 12.90 5.51
N GLN A 5 9.59 13.57 4.57
CA GLN A 5 8.76 12.86 3.58
C GLN A 5 9.51 12.55 2.26
N TRP A 6 10.64 13.20 2.01
CA TRP A 6 11.40 13.13 0.74
C TRP A 6 12.67 12.26 0.82
N ASP A 7 12.90 11.59 1.94
CA ASP A 7 14.20 10.96 2.25
C ASP A 7 14.27 9.47 1.88
N ALA A 8 13.19 8.89 1.36
CA ALA A 8 13.11 7.48 0.97
C ALA A 8 12.33 7.28 -0.32
N GLN A 9 12.74 6.28 -1.10
CA GLN A 9 12.01 5.82 -2.28
C GLN A 9 10.62 5.33 -1.89
N LEU A 10 9.67 5.37 -2.83
CA LEU A 10 8.33 4.83 -2.59
C LEU A 10 8.29 3.33 -2.92
N PRO A 11 8.04 2.45 -1.94
CA PRO A 11 7.93 1.03 -2.20
C PRO A 11 6.71 0.74 -3.07
N ARG A 12 6.86 -0.24 -3.95
CA ARG A 12 5.79 -0.73 -4.82
C ARG A 12 5.96 -2.22 -5.06
N TRP A 13 4.89 -2.86 -5.49
CA TRP A 13 4.93 -4.25 -5.94
C TRP A 13 5.72 -4.33 -7.26
N ASP A 14 6.51 -5.38 -7.47
CA ASP A 14 7.23 -5.61 -8.72
C ASP A 14 6.43 -6.50 -9.68
N SER A 15 6.54 -7.81 -9.59
CA SER A 15 5.72 -8.81 -10.31
C SER A 15 5.08 -9.82 -9.35
N ALA A 16 5.46 -9.81 -8.07
CA ALA A 16 4.88 -10.66 -7.04
C ALA A 16 3.74 -9.95 -6.31
N PHE A 17 2.56 -9.82 -6.93
CA PHE A 17 1.35 -9.37 -6.23
C PHE A 17 0.28 -10.47 -6.22
N CYS A 18 0.05 -11.03 -5.04
CA CYS A 18 -0.87 -12.14 -4.85
C CYS A 18 -1.78 -11.92 -3.64
N PRO A 19 -2.93 -11.25 -3.85
CA PRO A 19 -3.85 -10.95 -2.77
C PRO A 19 -4.63 -12.19 -2.30
N GLY A 20 -4.87 -12.24 -0.99
CA GLY A 20 -5.79 -13.14 -0.32
C GLY A 20 -6.77 -12.33 0.52
N VAL A 21 -8.05 -12.70 0.48
CA VAL A 21 -9.10 -12.08 1.30
C VAL A 21 -9.55 -13.10 2.34
N LEU A 22 -9.63 -12.67 3.60
CA LEU A 22 -10.03 -13.49 4.75
C LEU A 22 -11.20 -12.83 5.47
N GLY A 23 -12.08 -13.64 6.07
CA GLY A 23 -13.20 -13.14 6.88
C GLY A 23 -14.43 -12.68 6.10
N LEU A 24 -14.52 -13.02 4.81
CA LEU A 24 -15.70 -12.82 3.97
C LEU A 24 -16.14 -14.13 3.32
N GLU A 25 -17.45 -14.27 3.14
CA GLU A 25 -18.04 -15.30 2.30
C GLU A 25 -18.23 -14.80 0.86
N GLU A 26 -18.48 -15.72 -0.07
CA GLU A 26 -18.95 -15.33 -1.41
C GLU A 26 -20.37 -14.77 -1.34
N PRO A 27 -20.75 -13.80 -2.20
CA PRO A 27 -19.97 -13.26 -3.33
C PRO A 27 -19.00 -12.11 -2.96
N PHE A 28 -18.95 -11.71 -1.69
CA PHE A 28 -18.23 -10.49 -1.27
C PHE A 28 -16.72 -10.65 -1.39
N GLN A 29 -16.20 -11.83 -1.06
CA GLN A 29 -14.80 -12.17 -1.28
C GLN A 29 -14.39 -11.99 -2.75
N GLY A 30 -15.18 -12.53 -3.68
CA GLY A 30 -14.94 -12.39 -5.12
C GLY A 30 -15.00 -10.95 -5.63
N ILE A 31 -15.86 -10.10 -5.06
CA ILE A 31 -15.93 -8.67 -5.40
C ILE A 31 -14.61 -7.97 -5.06
N VAL A 32 -14.12 -8.16 -3.83
CA VAL A 32 -12.86 -7.53 -3.38
C VAL A 32 -11.68 -8.00 -4.22
N LEU A 33 -11.56 -9.31 -4.45
CA LEU A 33 -10.50 -9.89 -5.28
C LEU A 33 -10.55 -9.37 -6.73
N LYS A 34 -11.74 -9.24 -7.32
CA LYS A 34 -11.90 -8.73 -8.68
C LYS A 34 -11.42 -7.29 -8.83
N HIS A 35 -11.71 -6.43 -7.85
CA HIS A 35 -11.28 -5.03 -7.86
C HIS A 35 -9.75 -4.92 -7.67
N LEU A 36 -9.18 -5.70 -6.74
CA LEU A 36 -7.73 -5.80 -6.55
C LEU A 36 -7.02 -6.25 -7.82
N ASP A 37 -7.49 -7.33 -8.45
CA ASP A 37 -6.93 -7.85 -9.71
C ASP A 37 -7.01 -6.81 -10.84
N ARG A 38 -8.18 -6.15 -11.00
CA ARG A 38 -8.36 -5.10 -12.01
C ARG A 38 -7.38 -3.94 -11.81
N ALA A 39 -7.26 -3.42 -10.57
CA ALA A 39 -6.38 -2.30 -10.27
C ALA A 39 -4.91 -2.69 -10.45
N ALA A 40 -4.52 -3.87 -9.97
CA ALA A 40 -3.14 -4.36 -10.08
C ALA A 40 -2.74 -4.57 -11.55
N ARG A 41 -3.58 -5.21 -12.38
CA ARG A 41 -3.30 -5.41 -13.82
C ARG A 41 -3.18 -4.11 -14.60
N ALA A 42 -3.74 -3.01 -14.10
CA ALA A 42 -3.64 -1.72 -14.76
C ALA A 42 -2.26 -1.05 -14.62
N VAL A 43 -1.47 -1.44 -13.61
CA VAL A 43 -0.22 -0.75 -13.26
C VAL A 43 0.98 -1.68 -13.06
N ILE A 44 0.74 -2.95 -12.76
CA ILE A 44 1.79 -3.97 -12.59
C ILE A 44 1.93 -4.76 -13.89
N PRO A 45 3.01 -4.57 -14.67
CA PRO A 45 3.27 -5.41 -15.82
C PRO A 45 3.56 -6.85 -15.38
N GLU A 46 3.24 -7.82 -16.24
CA GLU A 46 3.62 -9.23 -16.07
C GLU A 46 3.10 -9.92 -14.79
N LEU A 47 1.97 -9.47 -14.23
CA LEU A 47 1.34 -10.18 -13.11
C LEU A 47 1.11 -11.66 -13.45
N PRO A 48 1.50 -12.58 -12.55
CA PRO A 48 1.39 -14.00 -12.82
C PRO A 48 -0.09 -14.39 -12.98
N ALA A 49 -0.38 -15.23 -13.97
CA ALA A 49 -1.73 -15.76 -14.18
C ALA A 49 -2.21 -16.63 -13.00
N THR A 50 -1.28 -17.17 -12.21
CA THR A 50 -1.58 -18.01 -11.04
C THR A 50 -0.77 -17.55 -9.83
N CYS A 51 -1.42 -17.50 -8.67
CA CYS A 51 -0.79 -17.13 -7.41
C CYS A 51 -0.41 -18.37 -6.60
N LYS A 52 0.89 -18.62 -6.45
CA LYS A 52 1.40 -19.74 -5.64
C LYS A 52 1.44 -19.41 -4.15
N THR A 53 1.85 -18.19 -3.81
CA THR A 53 2.00 -17.72 -2.42
C THR A 53 1.28 -16.40 -2.27
N LYS A 54 0.49 -16.26 -1.20
CA LYS A 54 -0.18 -14.99 -0.88
C LYS A 54 0.79 -14.07 -0.15
N ASN A 55 0.78 -12.79 -0.51
CA ASN A 55 1.64 -11.78 0.11
C ASN A 55 0.93 -10.44 0.35
N ALA A 56 -0.31 -10.28 -0.10
CA ALA A 56 -1.18 -9.19 0.34
C ALA A 56 -2.42 -9.79 1.01
N PHE A 57 -2.58 -9.58 2.31
CA PHE A 57 -3.68 -10.12 3.10
C PHE A 57 -4.68 -9.03 3.43
N ILE A 58 -5.91 -9.19 2.94
CA ILE A 58 -7.03 -8.31 3.26
C ILE A 58 -7.94 -9.08 4.22
N ILE A 59 -7.99 -8.63 5.47
CA ILE A 59 -8.62 -9.35 6.57
C ILE A 59 -9.82 -8.54 7.04
N PHE A 60 -11.01 -9.11 6.89
CA PHE A 60 -12.25 -8.54 7.42
C PHE A 60 -12.52 -9.10 8.81
N SER A 61 -12.83 -8.22 9.76
CA SER A 61 -13.13 -8.59 11.14
C SER A 61 -14.21 -7.70 11.73
N GLU A 62 -15.04 -8.25 12.62
CA GLU A 62 -15.99 -7.46 13.41
C GLU A 62 -15.30 -6.62 14.49
N ASN A 63 -14.04 -6.96 14.83
CA ASN A 63 -13.23 -6.21 15.78
C ASN A 63 -11.79 -6.14 15.25
N GLY A 64 -11.51 -5.08 14.48
CA GLY A 64 -10.22 -4.90 13.82
C GLY A 64 -9.06 -4.79 14.80
N SER A 65 -9.30 -4.26 16.01
CA SER A 65 -8.24 -4.06 17.02
C SER A 65 -7.87 -5.37 17.71
N ALA A 66 -8.86 -6.20 18.03
CA ALA A 66 -8.61 -7.58 18.48
C ALA A 66 -7.95 -8.43 17.39
N MET A 67 -8.34 -8.24 16.12
CA MET A 67 -7.69 -8.91 14.99
C MET A 67 -6.23 -8.49 14.85
N PHE A 68 -5.93 -7.18 14.94
CA PHE A 68 -4.55 -6.71 14.93
C PHE A 68 -3.74 -7.31 16.08
N ASP A 69 -4.28 -7.35 17.29
CA ASP A 69 -3.60 -7.93 18.45
C ASP A 69 -3.27 -9.41 18.26
N ALA A 70 -4.17 -10.17 17.61
CA ALA A 70 -3.93 -11.57 17.26
C ALA A 70 -2.81 -11.72 16.22
N ILE A 71 -2.78 -10.83 15.21
CA ILE A 71 -1.73 -10.80 14.18
C ILE A 71 -0.39 -10.43 14.79
N ASP A 72 -0.31 -9.36 15.58
CA ASP A 72 0.92 -8.91 16.25
C ASP A 72 1.48 -9.99 17.18
N LYS A 73 0.60 -10.74 17.87
CA LYS A 73 1.02 -11.88 18.70
C LYS A 73 1.52 -13.08 17.87
N GLY A 74 0.89 -13.37 16.74
CA GLY A 74 1.22 -14.52 15.89
C GLY A 74 2.40 -14.28 14.95
N VAL A 75 2.55 -13.04 14.48
CA VAL A 75 3.57 -12.58 13.54
C VAL A 75 4.13 -11.24 14.04
N PRO A 76 5.00 -11.24 15.07
CA PRO A 76 5.50 -9.99 15.68
C PRO A 76 6.34 -9.12 14.76
N THR A 77 6.83 -9.67 13.64
CA THR A 77 7.54 -8.93 12.59
C THR A 77 6.60 -8.33 11.55
N LEU A 78 5.29 -8.59 11.64
CA LEU A 78 4.27 -8.19 10.67
C LEU A 78 4.61 -8.51 9.21
N GLY A 79 5.37 -9.58 8.97
CA GLY A 79 5.81 -9.99 7.63
C GLY A 79 7.06 -9.26 7.13
N ASP A 80 7.79 -8.56 7.99
CA ASP A 80 9.18 -8.18 7.70
C ASP A 80 9.97 -9.45 7.34
N GLY A 81 10.73 -9.37 6.25
CA GLY A 81 11.53 -10.47 5.72
C GLY A 81 10.78 -11.58 4.96
N TYR A 82 9.46 -11.46 4.73
CA TYR A 82 8.62 -12.54 4.19
C TYR A 82 9.09 -13.17 2.86
N ASP A 83 9.76 -12.41 1.99
CA ASP A 83 10.29 -12.88 0.70
C ASP A 83 11.82 -12.71 0.57
N SER A 84 12.49 -12.37 1.68
CA SER A 84 13.93 -12.05 1.67
C SER A 84 14.76 -13.31 1.41
N SER A 85 15.12 -13.52 0.14
CA SER A 85 16.01 -14.62 -0.28
C SER A 85 17.41 -14.55 0.34
N HIS A 86 17.79 -13.40 0.93
CA HIS A 86 19.03 -13.17 1.66
C HIS A 86 18.76 -12.35 2.91
N VAL A 87 18.49 -13.06 4.00
CA VAL A 87 18.14 -12.60 5.34
C VAL A 87 19.18 -11.62 5.91
N SER A 88 18.80 -10.36 6.12
CA SER A 88 19.42 -9.50 7.12
C SER A 88 18.77 -9.76 8.48
N LYS A 89 19.50 -9.63 9.59
CA LYS A 89 18.89 -9.70 10.93
C LYS A 89 17.79 -8.66 11.14
N GLN A 90 17.91 -7.52 10.46
CA GLN A 90 16.95 -6.42 10.54
C GLN A 90 15.62 -6.77 9.87
N ASP A 91 15.62 -7.69 8.89
CA ASP A 91 14.39 -8.18 8.25
C ASP A 91 13.51 -8.97 9.22
N PHE A 92 14.01 -9.32 10.41
CA PHE A 92 13.27 -10.04 11.45
C PHE A 92 13.07 -9.22 12.72
N GLU A 93 13.40 -7.92 12.68
CA GLU A 93 13.12 -7.02 13.80
C GLU A 93 11.63 -6.66 13.84
N PRO A 94 10.99 -6.63 15.02
CA PRO A 94 9.65 -6.11 15.13
C PRO A 94 9.57 -4.64 14.69
N PRO A 95 8.43 -4.18 14.17
CA PRO A 95 8.23 -2.79 13.78
C PRO A 95 8.34 -1.84 14.97
N ASP A 96 8.62 -0.56 14.70
CA ASP A 96 8.69 0.48 15.73
C ASP A 96 7.39 0.50 16.56
N ARG A 97 7.52 0.61 17.89
CA ARG A 97 6.38 0.64 18.82
C ARG A 97 5.35 1.71 18.49
N ARG A 98 5.75 2.82 17.86
CA ARG A 98 4.84 3.87 17.37
C ARG A 98 3.99 3.39 16.22
N ILE A 99 4.54 2.60 15.29
CA ILE A 99 3.78 1.98 14.19
C ILE A 99 2.77 0.99 14.77
N VAL A 100 3.22 0.13 15.70
CA VAL A 100 2.32 -0.81 16.40
C VAL A 100 1.21 -0.06 17.13
N ALA A 101 1.53 1.02 17.85
CA ALA A 101 0.55 1.84 18.54
C ALA A 101 -0.46 2.49 17.59
N GLN A 102 -0.02 2.95 16.41
CA GLN A 102 -0.91 3.50 15.38
C GLN A 102 -1.84 2.41 14.79
N LEU A 103 -1.33 1.21 14.55
CA LEU A 103 -2.11 0.08 14.01
C LEU A 103 -3.13 -0.47 15.03
N ARG A 104 -2.89 -0.27 16.33
CA ARG A 104 -3.83 -0.62 17.41
C ARG A 104 -5.00 0.36 17.54
N GLN A 105 -4.93 1.54 16.93
CA GLN A 105 -6.02 2.50 17.00
C GLN A 105 -7.25 1.99 16.24
N ASP A 106 -8.44 2.30 16.76
CA ASP A 106 -9.70 1.98 16.11
C ASP A 106 -9.81 2.77 14.80
N ARG A 107 -9.86 2.04 13.68
CA ARG A 107 -9.96 2.58 12.33
C ARG A 107 -10.84 1.67 11.46
N PRO A 108 -11.69 2.21 10.59
CA PRO A 108 -12.44 1.43 9.60
C PRO A 108 -11.53 0.53 8.76
N VAL A 109 -10.39 1.08 8.32
CA VAL A 109 -9.36 0.33 7.60
C VAL A 109 -8.00 0.77 8.13
N ARG A 110 -7.13 -0.22 8.37
CA ARG A 110 -5.73 -0.01 8.74
C ARG A 110 -4.85 -0.94 7.94
N TRP A 111 -3.62 -0.53 7.69
CA TRP A 111 -2.71 -1.29 6.85
C TRP A 111 -1.28 -1.17 7.32
N TYR A 112 -0.56 -2.27 7.17
CA TYR A 112 0.87 -2.37 7.33
C TYR A 112 1.49 -2.89 6.04
N ARG A 113 2.71 -2.45 5.78
CA ARG A 113 3.51 -2.91 4.66
C ARG A 113 4.91 -3.19 5.15
N SER A 114 5.37 -4.39 4.83
CA SER A 114 6.76 -4.78 4.90
C SER A 114 7.44 -4.49 3.57
N THR A 115 8.70 -4.08 3.65
CA THR A 115 9.51 -3.69 2.50
C THR A 115 10.90 -4.30 2.59
N SER A 116 11.51 -4.60 1.44
CA SER A 116 12.91 -5.00 1.35
C SER A 116 13.72 -4.02 0.52
N LEU A 117 15.00 -3.89 0.87
CA LEU A 117 15.99 -3.12 0.10
C LEU A 117 16.85 -4.08 -0.73
N GLN A 118 16.95 -3.83 -2.02
CA GLN A 118 17.83 -4.56 -2.92
C GLN A 118 18.77 -3.59 -3.65
N TYR A 119 20.05 -3.93 -3.87
CA TYR A 119 20.88 -3.11 -4.74
C TYR A 119 20.52 -3.35 -6.22
N SER A 120 20.62 -2.32 -7.04
CA SER A 120 20.31 -2.31 -8.47
C SER A 120 21.22 -3.22 -9.30
N ASN A 121 22.38 -3.59 -8.77
CA ASN A 121 23.30 -4.56 -9.37
C ASN A 121 22.95 -6.02 -9.02
N GLY A 122 21.81 -6.26 -8.35
CA GLY A 122 21.37 -7.59 -7.90
C GLY A 122 22.15 -8.13 -6.70
N ALA A 123 23.09 -7.35 -6.14
CA ALA A 123 23.74 -7.71 -4.88
C ALA A 123 22.80 -7.41 -3.70
N TRP A 124 22.98 -8.15 -2.62
CA TRP A 124 22.25 -7.96 -1.37
C TRP A 124 23.18 -7.30 -0.35
N GLY A 125 22.69 -6.27 0.34
CA GLY A 125 23.46 -5.52 1.33
C GLY A 125 22.99 -5.78 2.73
N ASP A 126 23.94 -5.86 3.66
CA ASP A 126 23.70 -5.65 5.09
C ASP A 126 23.47 -4.15 5.31
N ALA A 127 22.40 -3.62 4.71
CA ALA A 127 22.13 -2.20 4.64
C ALA A 127 21.03 -1.88 5.65
N SER A 128 21.46 -1.36 6.82
CA SER A 128 20.58 -0.57 7.66
C SER A 128 19.78 0.41 6.80
N ALA A 129 18.49 0.58 7.08
CA ALA A 129 17.67 1.62 6.43
C ALA A 129 18.29 3.04 6.57
N GLN A 130 19.34 3.21 7.39
CA GLN A 130 20.12 4.43 7.55
C GLN A 130 21.21 4.63 6.48
N SER A 131 21.58 3.61 5.69
CA SER A 131 22.63 3.69 4.65
C SER A 131 22.13 4.06 3.25
N ALA A 132 20.86 4.46 3.09
CA ALA A 132 20.41 5.17 1.88
C ALA A 132 21.09 6.56 1.73
N LYS A 133 21.83 7.00 2.74
CA LYS A 133 22.72 8.15 2.67
C LYS A 133 24.12 7.69 2.23
N PHE A 134 24.51 8.13 1.03
CA PHE A 134 25.86 8.06 0.44
C PHE A 134 26.26 6.69 -0.15
N ASP A 135 26.13 6.56 -1.48
CA ASP A 135 27.21 6.20 -2.43
C ASP A 135 26.70 5.35 -3.62
N ASN A 136 26.42 6.02 -4.76
CA ASN A 136 26.43 5.58 -6.18
C ASN A 136 26.00 4.16 -6.64
N LYS A 137 25.36 3.33 -5.81
CA LYS A 137 24.77 2.05 -6.20
C LYS A 137 23.28 2.12 -5.93
N GLY A 138 22.49 2.34 -6.99
CA GLY A 138 21.04 2.51 -6.87
C GLY A 138 20.44 1.41 -5.99
N THR A 139 19.65 1.77 -4.98
CA THR A 139 18.87 0.80 -4.20
C THR A 139 17.46 0.78 -4.75
N LEU A 140 16.77 -0.34 -4.56
CA LEU A 140 15.38 -0.55 -4.91
C LEU A 140 14.63 -0.90 -3.62
N LEU A 141 13.68 -0.05 -3.21
CA LEU A 141 12.77 -0.38 -2.12
C LEU A 141 11.53 -1.07 -2.69
N ARG A 142 11.27 -2.31 -2.26
CA ARG A 142 10.18 -3.15 -2.79
C ARG A 142 9.16 -3.47 -1.72
N THR A 143 7.89 -3.57 -2.12
CA THR A 143 6.85 -4.14 -1.27
C THR A 143 6.93 -5.66 -1.32
N THR A 144 7.06 -6.30 -0.16
CA THR A 144 7.22 -7.75 -0.03
C THR A 144 5.98 -8.41 0.55
N PHE A 145 5.33 -7.70 1.47
CA PHE A 145 4.18 -8.17 2.19
C PHE A 145 3.29 -7.01 2.64
N SER A 146 1.98 -7.19 2.62
CA SER A 146 1.02 -6.23 3.14
C SER A 146 -0.11 -6.91 3.89
N ILE A 147 -0.51 -6.29 4.99
CA ILE A 147 -1.73 -6.62 5.71
C ILE A 147 -2.64 -5.41 5.69
N VAL A 148 -3.89 -5.60 5.31
CA VAL A 148 -4.98 -4.65 5.46
C VAL A 148 -6.02 -5.29 6.36
N ILE A 149 -6.37 -4.62 7.45
CA ILE A 149 -7.46 -5.05 8.32
C ILE A 149 -8.62 -4.09 8.12
N VAL A 150 -9.76 -4.63 7.74
CA VAL A 150 -11.03 -3.93 7.59
C VAL A 150 -11.89 -4.29 8.79
N ASP A 151 -12.21 -3.30 9.61
CA ASP A 151 -13.17 -3.44 10.70
C ASP A 151 -14.58 -3.26 10.12
N GLN A 152 -15.35 -4.33 10.03
CA GLN A 152 -16.66 -4.36 9.36
C GLN A 152 -17.67 -3.42 10.02
N ASN A 153 -17.60 -3.27 11.34
CA ASN A 153 -18.52 -2.42 12.08
C ASN A 153 -18.19 -0.93 11.86
N LEU A 154 -16.90 -0.58 11.86
CA LEU A 154 -16.45 0.79 11.62
C LEU A 154 -16.47 1.19 10.14
N ALA A 155 -16.33 0.22 9.23
CA ALA A 155 -16.37 0.41 7.77
C ALA A 155 -17.80 0.41 7.19
N ALA A 156 -18.82 0.35 8.04
CA ALA A 156 -20.21 0.39 7.60
C ALA A 156 -20.54 1.68 6.83
N GLY A 157 -21.44 1.57 5.84
CA GLY A 157 -21.93 2.69 5.02
C GLY A 157 -21.38 2.72 3.60
N ALA A 158 -20.16 2.21 3.38
CA ALA A 158 -19.60 2.07 2.04
C ALA A 158 -20.27 0.93 1.26
N SER A 159 -20.41 1.08 -0.06
CA SER A 159 -20.74 -0.06 -0.90
C SER A 159 -19.54 -1.01 -1.01
N TRP A 160 -19.78 -2.30 -1.28
CA TRP A 160 -18.71 -3.27 -1.46
C TRP A 160 -17.73 -2.90 -2.59
N GLY A 161 -18.22 -2.31 -3.69
CA GLY A 161 -17.36 -1.82 -4.77
C GLY A 161 -16.47 -0.66 -4.34
N GLN A 162 -17.03 0.28 -3.57
CA GLN A 162 -16.31 1.44 -3.05
C GLN A 162 -15.24 1.04 -2.02
N LEU A 163 -15.58 0.14 -1.10
CA LEU A 163 -14.62 -0.42 -0.14
C LEU A 163 -13.53 -1.23 -0.83
N ALA A 164 -13.88 -2.00 -1.86
CA ALA A 164 -12.90 -2.77 -2.62
C ALA A 164 -11.93 -1.87 -3.41
N ASP A 165 -12.41 -0.77 -3.99
CA ASP A 165 -11.58 0.23 -4.65
C ASP A 165 -10.67 0.99 -3.66
N TYR A 166 -11.18 1.33 -2.47
CA TYR A 166 -10.37 1.89 -1.38
C TYR A 166 -9.23 0.95 -0.99
N VAL A 167 -9.56 -0.33 -0.73
CA VAL A 167 -8.57 -1.35 -0.36
C VAL A 167 -7.58 -1.57 -1.49
N ALA A 168 -8.02 -1.59 -2.76
CA ALA A 168 -7.12 -1.73 -3.90
C ALA A 168 -6.11 -0.59 -3.99
N PHE A 169 -6.54 0.65 -3.81
CA PHE A 169 -5.63 1.79 -3.77
C PHE A 169 -4.67 1.70 -2.58
N VAL A 170 -5.16 1.38 -1.37
CA VAL A 170 -4.33 1.21 -0.18
C VAL A 170 -3.26 0.13 -0.37
N VAL A 171 -3.62 -1.03 -0.91
CA VAL A 171 -2.67 -2.13 -1.09
C VAL A 171 -1.60 -1.80 -2.13
N LEU A 172 -1.96 -1.09 -3.20
CA LEU A 172 -1.04 -0.78 -4.30
C LEU A 172 -0.17 0.46 -4.05
N ALA A 173 -0.73 1.52 -3.47
CA ALA A 173 0.00 2.77 -3.18
C ALA A 173 0.61 2.79 -1.77
N THR A 174 -0.03 2.10 -0.82
CA THR A 174 0.28 2.11 0.62
C THR A 174 0.59 3.51 1.14
N PRO A 175 -0.38 4.43 1.08
CA PRO A 175 -0.19 5.77 1.64
C PRO A 175 0.13 5.68 3.14
N ALA A 176 0.70 6.72 3.72
CA ALA A 176 0.83 6.79 5.17
C ALA A 176 -0.56 6.67 5.83
N LEU A 177 -0.63 5.96 6.96
CA LEU A 177 -1.85 5.94 7.77
C LEU A 177 -2.20 7.38 8.16
N GLY A 178 -3.45 7.75 7.92
CA GLY A 178 -3.91 9.11 8.09
C GLY A 178 -5.43 9.19 8.14
N GLU A 179 -5.92 10.40 8.38
CA GLU A 179 -7.34 10.70 8.58
C GLU A 179 -7.85 11.82 7.68
N ASN A 180 -6.98 12.40 6.85
CA ASN A 180 -7.35 13.51 5.98
C ASN A 180 -6.71 13.29 4.62
N PHE A 181 -7.53 12.95 3.65
CA PHE A 181 -7.12 12.75 2.26
C PHE A 181 -7.79 13.76 1.34
N ASN A 182 -7.37 13.77 0.07
CA ASN A 182 -7.98 14.63 -0.93
C ASN A 182 -9.42 14.16 -1.19
N GLN A 183 -10.40 15.07 -1.14
CA GLN A 183 -11.81 14.75 -1.38
C GLN A 183 -12.10 14.21 -2.80
N ASN A 184 -11.19 14.44 -3.75
CA ASN A 184 -11.25 13.89 -5.09
C ASN A 184 -10.60 12.50 -5.21
N SER A 185 -10.17 11.89 -4.11
CA SER A 185 -9.57 10.55 -4.04
C SER A 185 -10.50 9.60 -3.31
N ILE A 186 -10.50 8.33 -3.72
CA ILE A 186 -11.17 7.25 -2.98
C ILE A 186 -10.70 7.19 -1.52
N MET A 187 -9.48 7.65 -1.22
CA MET A 187 -8.94 7.69 0.14
C MET A 187 -9.75 8.55 1.12
N SER A 188 -10.56 9.49 0.62
CA SER A 188 -11.48 10.27 1.47
C SER A 188 -12.64 9.47 2.05
N LEU A 189 -12.80 8.19 1.66
CA LEU A 189 -13.89 7.32 2.11
C LEU A 189 -14.07 7.27 3.63
N TYR A 190 -12.96 7.30 4.37
CA TYR A 190 -12.93 7.19 5.82
C TYR A 190 -12.18 8.36 6.50
N ASP A 191 -12.27 9.57 5.92
CA ASP A 191 -11.71 10.77 6.56
C ASP A 191 -12.27 10.95 7.98
N GLU A 192 -11.44 11.47 8.89
CA GLU A 192 -11.73 11.60 10.32
C GLU A 192 -12.20 10.28 10.98
N GLY A 193 -11.75 9.14 10.44
CA GLY A 193 -12.04 7.80 10.97
C GLY A 193 -13.49 7.33 10.76
N ARG A 194 -14.26 7.96 9.86
CA ARG A 194 -15.68 7.61 9.64
C ARG A 194 -16.07 7.69 8.17
N PHE A 195 -17.09 6.91 7.78
CA PHE A 195 -17.60 6.90 6.42
C PHE A 195 -18.06 8.30 5.96
N GLN A 196 -17.62 8.70 4.76
CA GLN A 196 -17.96 9.97 4.14
C GLN A 196 -18.94 9.75 2.98
N SER A 197 -20.18 10.19 3.13
CA SER A 197 -21.23 10.01 2.11
C SER A 197 -20.98 10.76 0.79
N LYS A 198 -20.06 11.74 0.80
CA LYS A 198 -19.63 12.51 -0.38
C LYS A 198 -18.35 11.97 -1.01
N ALA A 199 -17.73 10.94 -0.42
CA ALA A 199 -16.54 10.34 -0.99
C ALA A 199 -16.86 9.71 -2.37
N PRO A 200 -15.88 9.64 -3.28
CA PRO A 200 -16.05 8.98 -4.57
C PRO A 200 -16.56 7.55 -4.44
N SER A 201 -17.43 7.13 -5.35
CA SER A 201 -18.03 5.78 -5.35
C SER A 201 -17.11 4.69 -5.95
N LEU A 202 -16.03 5.10 -6.62
CA LEU A 202 -14.99 4.27 -7.23
C LEU A 202 -13.65 5.02 -7.25
N MET A 203 -12.56 4.34 -7.59
CA MET A 203 -11.25 4.98 -7.82
C MET A 203 -11.38 6.13 -8.83
N THR A 204 -10.83 7.29 -8.51
CA THR A 204 -10.97 8.48 -9.36
C THR A 204 -9.84 8.61 -10.36
N PRO A 205 -9.93 9.54 -11.34
CA PRO A 205 -8.81 9.85 -12.21
C PRO A 205 -7.55 10.30 -11.45
N LEU A 206 -7.70 10.88 -10.25
CA LEU A 206 -6.57 11.24 -9.39
C LEU A 206 -5.90 9.97 -8.84
N ASP A 207 -6.68 9.01 -8.36
CA ASP A 207 -6.16 7.74 -7.84
C ASP A 207 -5.43 6.94 -8.93
N ASP A 208 -6.03 6.86 -10.11
CA ASP A 208 -5.42 6.22 -11.29
C ASP A 208 -4.10 6.89 -11.69
N ALA A 209 -4.06 8.23 -11.69
CA ALA A 209 -2.85 8.99 -12.02
C ALA A 209 -1.74 8.71 -11.00
N VAL A 210 -2.07 8.66 -9.71
CA VAL A 210 -1.12 8.35 -8.63
C VAL A 210 -0.55 6.94 -8.82
N LEU A 211 -1.39 5.92 -9.01
CA LEU A 211 -0.91 4.56 -9.22
C LEU A 211 -0.06 4.45 -10.49
N ARG A 212 -0.50 5.02 -11.61
CA ARG A 212 0.28 4.98 -12.87
C ARG A 212 1.64 5.64 -12.72
N ALA A 213 1.69 6.82 -12.10
CA ALA A 213 2.94 7.54 -11.88
C ALA A 213 3.88 6.77 -10.93
N LEU A 214 3.34 6.23 -9.84
CA LEU A 214 4.10 5.41 -8.88
C LEU A 214 4.73 4.20 -9.57
N TYR A 215 3.99 3.48 -10.41
CA TYR A 215 4.51 2.28 -11.07
C TYR A 215 5.38 2.56 -12.30
N ALA A 216 5.26 3.74 -12.92
CA ALA A 216 6.08 4.14 -14.07
C ALA A 216 7.41 4.82 -13.69
N ALA A 217 7.57 5.32 -12.46
CA ALA A 217 8.82 5.96 -12.02
C ALA A 217 9.99 4.97 -12.03
N ASP A 218 11.23 5.44 -12.18
CA ASP A 218 12.39 4.56 -12.06
C ASP A 218 12.63 4.19 -10.58
N PRO A 219 12.51 2.91 -10.18
CA PRO A 219 12.71 2.49 -8.78
C PRO A 219 14.16 2.58 -8.31
N ALA A 220 15.13 2.77 -9.21
CA ALA A 220 16.54 2.98 -8.86
C ALA A 220 16.90 4.46 -8.68
N GLN A 221 15.97 5.37 -8.95
CA GLN A 221 16.18 6.81 -8.85
C GLN A 221 16.26 7.26 -7.39
N ASP A 222 17.03 8.32 -7.14
CA ASP A 222 17.06 8.97 -5.83
C ASP A 222 15.64 9.37 -5.36
N ALA A 223 15.38 9.22 -4.07
CA ALA A 223 14.07 9.42 -3.44
C ALA A 223 13.44 10.79 -3.77
N HIS A 224 14.22 11.86 -3.69
CA HIS A 224 13.70 13.20 -3.93
C HIS A 224 13.32 13.40 -5.40
N ALA A 225 14.18 12.92 -6.30
CA ALA A 225 13.91 12.96 -7.73
C ALA A 225 12.72 12.10 -8.12
N GLU A 226 12.61 10.86 -7.59
CA GLU A 226 11.49 9.94 -7.81
C GLU A 226 10.16 10.61 -7.42
N GLN A 227 10.05 11.12 -6.21
CA GLN A 227 8.82 11.75 -5.73
C GLN A 227 8.47 13.02 -6.51
N THR A 228 9.47 13.81 -6.92
CA THR A 228 9.26 15.00 -7.77
C THR A 228 8.72 14.61 -9.14
N GLN A 229 9.28 13.55 -9.75
CA GLN A 229 8.79 13.02 -11.02
C GLN A 229 7.36 12.51 -10.89
N ILE A 230 7.05 11.74 -9.84
CA ILE A 230 5.69 11.23 -9.60
C ILE A 230 4.71 12.39 -9.47
N ALA A 231 5.01 13.40 -8.65
CA ALA A 231 4.14 14.55 -8.45
C ALA A 231 3.89 15.34 -9.76
N ALA A 232 4.94 15.53 -10.58
CA ALA A 232 4.83 16.17 -11.88
C ALA A 232 3.96 15.35 -12.86
N SER A 233 4.16 14.03 -12.91
CA SER A 233 3.37 13.13 -13.76
C SER A 233 1.89 13.13 -13.38
N VAL A 234 1.57 13.05 -12.08
CA VAL A 234 0.19 13.11 -11.59
C VAL A 234 -0.47 14.44 -11.98
N SER A 235 0.23 15.56 -11.74
CA SER A 235 -0.29 16.90 -12.05
C SER A 235 -0.60 17.05 -13.54
N ASN A 236 0.30 16.57 -14.42
CA ASN A 236 0.11 16.62 -15.86
C ASN A 236 -1.08 15.77 -16.33
N ASP A 237 -1.20 14.52 -15.84
CA ASP A 237 -2.29 13.61 -16.25
C ASP A 237 -3.66 14.15 -15.83
N VAL A 238 -3.79 14.61 -14.58
CA VAL A 238 -5.05 15.18 -14.08
C VAL A 238 -5.44 16.43 -14.87
N MET A 239 -4.49 17.32 -15.18
CA MET A 239 -4.74 18.51 -15.99
C MET A 239 -5.14 18.19 -17.44
N HIS A 240 -4.52 17.18 -18.05
CA HIS A 240 -4.87 16.74 -19.40
C HIS A 240 -6.28 16.15 -19.46
N LYS A 241 -6.65 15.29 -18.50
CA LYS A 241 -7.99 14.70 -18.43
C LYS A 241 -9.06 15.75 -18.17
N ALA A 242 -8.81 16.72 -17.28
CA ALA A 242 -9.74 17.82 -17.04
C ALA A 242 -10.02 18.64 -18.33
N ARG A 243 -9.00 18.85 -19.18
CA ARG A 243 -9.16 19.54 -20.46
C ARG A 243 -9.87 18.73 -21.54
N ALA A 244 -9.79 17.40 -21.50
CA ALA A 244 -10.43 16.52 -22.48
C ALA A 244 -11.94 16.31 -22.23
N THR A 245 -12.45 16.75 -21.08
CA THR A 245 -13.86 16.58 -20.67
C THR A 245 -14.70 17.85 -20.92
N HIS A 246 -14.10 18.88 -21.53
CA HIS A 246 -14.72 20.15 -21.93
C HIS A 246 -14.59 20.35 -23.45
#